data_AF-A0AA48GZP0-F1
#
_entry.id   AF-A0AA48GZP0-F1
#
_cell.length_a   1.000
_cell.length_b   1.000
_cell.length_c   1.000
_cell.angle_alpha   90.00
_cell.angle_beta   90.00
_cell.angle_gamma   90.00
#
_symmetry.space_group_name_H-M   'P 1'
#
loop_
_entity.id
_entity.type
_entity.pdbx_description
1 polymer ?
#
loop_
_entity_poly.entity_id
_entity_poly.type
_entity_poly.pdbx_seq_one_letter_code
_entity_poly.pdbx_strand_id
1 'polypeptide(L)'
;MSETPIQADLSPAEWKLIQALRGLPESAQRERMHDVIGELLFFVQNPRCQGMGAEGFPCGEPRNSCDECHQTWDLLEGLTVRVEAGAASR
;
A
#
# COMPACT_ATOMS: atom_id res chain seq x y z
N MET A 1 -18.06 -6.43 -19.76
CA MET A 1 -17.83 -5.25 -18.90
C MET A 1 -16.97 -4.30 -19.70
N SER A 2 -17.44 -3.09 -19.98
CA SER A 2 -16.65 -2.11 -20.72
C SER A 2 -15.58 -1.57 -19.78
N GLU A 3 -14.30 -1.88 -20.02
CA GLU A 3 -13.19 -1.25 -19.33
C GLU A 3 -13.21 0.24 -19.69
N THR A 4 -13.65 1.08 -18.76
CA THR A 4 -13.46 2.52 -18.86
C THR A 4 -11.95 2.77 -18.83
N PRO A 5 -11.35 3.35 -19.88
CA PRO A 5 -9.92 3.64 -19.86
C PRO A 5 -9.63 4.58 -18.69
N ILE A 6 -8.81 4.13 -17.75
CA ILE A 6 -8.33 5.00 -16.68
C ILE A 6 -7.39 6.00 -17.35
N GLN A 7 -7.90 7.21 -17.66
CA GLN A 7 -7.06 8.35 -18.01
C GLN A 7 -6.38 8.84 -16.73
N ALA A 8 -5.24 8.24 -16.41
CA ALA A 8 -4.35 8.74 -15.37
C ALA A 8 -3.29 9.65 -16.02
N ASP A 9 -3.20 10.89 -15.55
CA ASP A 9 -2.05 11.76 -15.84
C ASP A 9 -0.94 11.38 -14.86
N LEU A 10 0.00 10.56 -15.35
CA LEU A 10 1.11 10.04 -14.56
C LEU A 10 2.38 10.78 -14.92
N SER A 11 3.14 11.16 -13.90
CA SER A 11 4.50 11.66 -14.05
C SER A 11 5.41 10.60 -14.71
N PRO A 12 6.56 11.01 -15.27
CA PRO A 12 7.53 10.06 -15.85
C PRO A 12 8.02 9.00 -14.86
N ALA A 13 8.11 9.35 -13.57
CA ALA A 13 8.52 8.43 -12.51
C ALA A 13 7.46 7.36 -12.26
N GLU A 14 6.19 7.75 -12.18
CA GLU A 14 5.06 6.83 -12.01
C GLU A 14 4.92 5.90 -13.23
N TRP A 15 5.10 6.44 -14.44
CA TRP A 15 5.15 5.62 -15.65
C TRP A 15 6.25 4.57 -15.63
N LYS A 16 7.45 4.93 -15.18
CA LYS A 16 8.58 4.00 -15.06
C LYS A 16 8.28 2.88 -14.06
N LEU A 17 7.65 3.21 -12.94
CA LEU A 17 7.25 2.23 -11.93
C LEU A 17 6.22 1.24 -12.51
N ILE A 18 5.17 1.73 -13.16
CA ILE A 18 4.14 0.88 -13.76
C ILE A 18 4.74 -0.04 -14.82
N GLN A 19 5.63 0.49 -15.67
CA GLN A 19 6.31 -0.33 -16.68
C GLN A 19 7.20 -1.40 -16.05
N ALA A 20 7.93 -1.08 -14.98
CA ALA A 20 8.74 -2.06 -14.25
C ALA A 20 7.88 -3.17 -13.65
N LEU A 21 6.72 -2.84 -13.07
CA LEU A 21 5.77 -3.81 -12.54
C LEU A 21 5.17 -4.72 -13.63
N ARG A 22 4.81 -4.14 -14.80
CA ARG A 22 4.29 -4.90 -15.95
C ARG A 22 5.33 -5.81 -16.60
N GLY A 23 6.60 -5.42 -16.54
CA GLY A 23 7.72 -6.21 -17.07
C GLY A 23 8.08 -7.43 -16.21
N LEU A 24 7.48 -7.60 -15.02
CA LEU A 24 7.76 -8.75 -14.16
C LEU A 24 7.22 -10.04 -14.81
N PRO A 25 8.04 -11.11 -14.89
CA PRO A 25 7.58 -12.39 -15.41
C PRO A 25 6.48 -12.98 -14.51
N GLU A 26 5.55 -13.72 -15.13
CA GLU A 26 4.56 -14.49 -14.38
C GLU A 26 5.27 -15.46 -13.44
N SER A 27 4.99 -15.31 -12.15
CA SER A 27 5.62 -16.07 -11.07
C SER A 27 4.78 -15.91 -9.81
N ALA A 28 4.88 -16.87 -8.90
CA ALA A 28 4.24 -16.78 -7.57
C ALA A 28 4.66 -15.51 -6.80
N GLN A 29 5.86 -14.99 -7.06
CA GLN A 29 6.34 -13.75 -6.45
C GLN A 29 5.64 -12.51 -7.03
N ARG A 30 5.37 -12.49 -8.34
CA ARG A 30 4.60 -11.42 -8.99
C ARG A 30 3.16 -11.39 -8.49
N GLU A 31 2.52 -12.54 -8.34
CA GLU A 31 1.16 -12.65 -7.77
C GLU A 31 1.12 -12.10 -6.34
N ARG A 32 2.04 -12.54 -5.47
CA ARG A 32 2.15 -11.99 -4.11
C ARG A 32 2.37 -10.48 -4.08
N MET A 33 3.19 -9.96 -4.99
CA MET A 33 3.42 -8.51 -5.07
C MET A 33 2.16 -7.76 -5.49
N HIS A 34 1.38 -8.33 -6.42
CA HIS A 34 0.10 -7.76 -6.83
C HIS A 34 -0.90 -7.70 -5.66
N ASP A 35 -1.02 -8.79 -4.91
CA ASP A 35 -1.90 -8.86 -3.74
C ASP A 35 -1.48 -7.84 -2.67
N VAL A 36 -0.19 -7.77 -2.34
CA VAL A 36 0.34 -6.81 -1.36
C VAL A 36 0.10 -5.36 -1.80
N ILE A 37 0.33 -5.02 -3.06
CA ILE A 37 0.06 -3.67 -3.59
C ILE A 37 -1.45 -3.37 -3.54
N GLY A 38 -2.30 -4.35 -3.87
CA GLY A 38 -3.76 -4.21 -3.81
C GLY A 38 -4.26 -3.91 -2.40
N GLU A 39 -3.83 -4.70 -1.42
CA GLU A 39 -4.19 -4.50 -0.01
C GLU A 39 -3.67 -3.17 0.55
N LEU A 40 -2.44 -2.79 0.18
CA LEU A 40 -1.87 -1.50 0.56
C LEU A 40 -2.70 -0.33 0.01
N LEU A 41 -3.05 -0.37 -1.28
CA LEU A 41 -3.87 0.67 -1.91
C LEU A 41 -5.26 0.74 -1.27
N PHE A 42 -5.86 -0.41 -1.00
CA PHE A 42 -7.15 -0.48 -0.31
C PHE A 42 -7.08 0.16 1.08
N PHE A 43 -6.05 -0.16 1.87
CA PHE A 43 -5.82 0.42 3.20
C PHE A 43 -5.63 1.94 3.15
N VAL A 44 -4.82 2.45 2.22
CA VAL A 44 -4.58 3.89 2.05
C VAL A 44 -5.88 4.63 1.69
N GLN A 45 -6.73 4.03 0.85
CA GLN A 45 -8.04 4.60 0.49
C GLN A 45 -9.08 4.47 1.61
N ASN A 46 -8.94 3.47 2.47
CA ASN A 46 -9.85 3.15 3.57
C ASN A 46 -9.08 3.09 4.89
N PRO A 47 -8.64 4.23 5.44
CA PRO A 47 -7.76 4.28 6.61
C PRO A 47 -8.49 3.96 7.92
N ARG A 48 -9.57 3.18 7.88
CA ARG A 48 -10.28 2.72 9.08
C ARG A 48 -9.66 1.42 9.53
N CYS A 49 -9.34 1.32 10.81
CA CYS A 49 -8.84 0.07 11.36
C CYS A 49 -9.99 -0.95 11.34
N GLN A 50 -9.82 -2.06 10.61
CA GLN A 50 -10.84 -3.13 10.53
C GLN A 50 -10.67 -4.22 11.61
N GLY A 51 -9.67 -4.07 12.49
CA GLY A 51 -9.49 -4.97 13.64
C GLY A 51 -10.64 -4.85 14.65
N MET A 52 -10.84 -5.90 15.45
CA MET A 52 -11.67 -5.83 16.66
C MET A 52 -10.74 -5.74 17.87
N GLY A 53 -10.98 -4.76 18.74
CA GLY A 53 -10.25 -4.64 20.00
C GLY A 53 -10.59 -5.79 20.95
N ALA A 54 -9.81 -5.96 22.02
CA ALA A 54 -10.02 -7.00 23.04
C ALA A 54 -11.44 -6.98 23.64
N GLU A 55 -12.07 -5.80 23.66
CA GLU A 55 -13.42 -5.56 24.16
C GLU A 55 -14.53 -5.86 23.12
N GLY A 56 -14.18 -6.32 21.92
CA GLY A 56 -15.11 -6.63 20.83
C GLY A 56 -15.64 -5.41 20.08
N PHE A 57 -15.17 -4.20 20.39
CA PHE A 57 -15.49 -2.99 19.63
C PHE A 57 -14.58 -2.85 18.40
N PRO A 58 -15.11 -2.39 17.26
CA PRO A 58 -14.28 -2.10 16.09
C PRO A 58 -13.22 -1.08 16.49
N CYS A 59 -11.99 -1.40 16.13
CA CYS A 59 -10.88 -0.50 16.30
C CYS A 59 -11.18 0.82 15.57
N GLY A 60 -11.03 1.94 16.26
CA GLY A 60 -11.46 3.25 15.74
C GLY A 60 -10.50 3.80 14.69
N GLU A 61 -9.97 4.98 14.95
CA GLU A 61 -8.91 5.53 14.11
C GLU A 61 -7.59 4.77 14.36
N PRO A 62 -6.83 4.45 13.31
CA PRO A 62 -5.57 3.70 13.45
C PRO A 62 -4.50 4.37 14.32
N ARG A 63 -4.66 5.67 14.62
CA ARG A 63 -3.77 6.45 15.48
C ARG A 63 -4.11 6.37 16.96
N ASN A 64 -5.31 5.88 17.31
CA ASN A 64 -5.89 6.06 18.64
C ASN A 64 -6.22 4.74 19.36
N SER A 65 -6.25 3.58 18.68
CA SER A 65 -6.30 2.24 19.30
C SER A 65 -6.20 1.12 18.27
N CYS A 66 -5.64 -0.04 18.68
CA CYS A 66 -5.51 -1.35 18.01
C CYS A 66 -4.07 -1.68 17.54
N ASP A 67 -3.39 -2.56 18.28
CA ASP A 67 -1.96 -2.87 18.14
C ASP A 67 -1.58 -3.32 16.71
N GLU A 68 -2.42 -4.13 16.06
CA GLU A 68 -2.18 -4.59 14.68
C GLU A 68 -2.24 -3.44 13.66
N CYS A 69 -3.15 -2.48 13.88
CA CYS A 69 -3.25 -1.29 13.05
C CYS A 69 -2.10 -0.31 13.29
N HIS A 70 -1.65 -0.18 14.54
CA HIS A 70 -0.43 0.58 14.85
C HIS A 70 0.80 -0.04 14.19
N GLN A 71 0.98 -1.36 14.30
CA GLN A 71 2.09 -2.07 13.65
C GLN A 71 2.09 -1.88 12.13
N THR A 72 0.92 -1.91 11.50
CA THR A 72 0.79 -1.68 10.06
C THR A 72 1.20 -0.25 9.69
N TRP A 73 0.75 0.76 10.45
CA TRP A 73 1.14 2.15 10.23
C TRP A 73 2.62 2.41 10.49
N ASP A 74 3.19 1.86 11.56
CA ASP A 74 4.62 1.98 11.88
C ASP A 74 5.47 1.39 10.75
N LEU A 75 5.00 0.30 10.12
CA LEU A 75 5.67 -0.30 8.98
C LEU A 75 5.61 0.62 7.74
N LEU A 76 4.49 1.30 7.51
CA LEU A 76 4.36 2.29 6.43
C LEU A 76 5.22 3.54 6.64
N GLU A 77 5.28 4.06 7.87
CA GLU A 77 6.19 5.15 8.22
C GLU A 77 7.65 4.72 8.05
N GLY A 78 8.01 3.53 8.51
CA GLY A 78 9.35 2.97 8.33
C GLY A 78 9.74 2.77 6.86
N LEU A 79 8.80 2.38 6.00
CA LEU A 79 9.02 2.32 4.55
C LEU A 79 9.25 3.70 3.95
N THR A 80 8.51 4.71 4.39
CA THR A 80 8.65 6.10 3.92
C THR A 80 10.05 6.63 4.20
N VAL A 81 10.54 6.47 5.42
CA VAL A 81 11.90 6.87 5.83
C VAL A 81 12.97 6.21 4.96
N ARG A 82 12.80 4.93 4.61
CA ARG A 82 13.76 4.20 3.75
C ARG A 82 13.72 4.67 2.31
N VAL A 83 12.53 4.97 1.78
CA VAL A 83 12.37 5.52 0.43
C VAL A 83 13.03 6.90 0.34
N GLU A 84 12.80 7.75 1.34
CA GLU A 84 13.43 9.08 1.41
C GLU A 84 14.95 8.99 1.55
N ALA A 85 15.47 8.13 2.43
CA ALA A 85 16.90 7.89 2.58
C ALA A 85 17.55 7.35 1.29
N GLY A 86 16.84 6.45 0.58
CA GLY A 86 17.28 5.91 -0.72
C GLY A 86 17.10 6.87 -1.90
N ALA A 87 16.30 7.93 -1.74
CA ALA A 87 16.18 9.03 -2.68
C ALA A 87 17.27 10.09 -2.45
N ALA A 88 17.63 10.37 -1.19
CA ALA A 88 18.71 11.29 -0.83
C ALA A 88 20.13 10.74 -1.14
N SER A 89 20.25 9.43 -1.37
CA SER A 89 21.50 8.74 -1.70
C SER A 89 21.72 8.57 -3.22
N ARG A 90 20.86 9.16 -4.06
CA ARG A 90 20.94 9.15 -5.53
C ARG A 90 21.10 10.54 -6.08
#